data_AF-A0A267TDW3-F1
#
_entry.id   AF-A0A267TDW3-F1
#
_cell.length_a   1.000
_cell.length_b   1.000
_cell.length_c   1.000
_cell.angle_alpha   90.00
_cell.angle_beta   90.00
_cell.angle_gamma   90.00
#
_symmetry.space_group_name_H-M   'P 1'
#
loop_
_entity.id
_entity.type
_entity.pdbx_description
1 polymer ?
#
loop_
_entity_poly.entity_id
_entity_poly.type
_entity_poly.pdbx_seq_one_letter_code
_entity_poly.pdbx_strand_id
1 'polypeptide(L)'
;MSLNSKLTICEDQSTILDFLVDNQELPQDFSQNMVKSVLKDGAFYLAIYKAYEKEDRFTLYRIDDFAYQFDDLLYLWRFFDEKSLEKQHAQVMKKARNIVHDIIAMLETLKSLFEPPQNI
;
A
#
# COMPACT_ATOMS: atom_id res chain seq x y z
N MET A 1 -5.82 -12.34 -13.69
CA MET A 1 -5.49 -10.91 -13.77
C MET A 1 -6.63 -10.22 -14.51
N SER A 2 -7.24 -9.21 -13.91
CA SER A 2 -8.24 -8.35 -14.58
C SER A 2 -7.57 -7.56 -15.69
N LEU A 3 -8.25 -7.35 -16.82
CA LEU A 3 -7.73 -6.62 -17.98
C LEU A 3 -7.43 -5.13 -17.68
N ASN A 4 -7.86 -4.59 -16.53
CA ASN A 4 -7.78 -3.16 -16.16
C ASN A 4 -7.17 -2.92 -14.77
N SER A 5 -6.19 -3.71 -14.34
CA SER A 5 -5.53 -3.46 -13.04
C SER A 5 -4.84 -2.10 -13.03
N LYS A 6 -5.11 -1.30 -12.00
CA LYS A 6 -4.43 -0.03 -11.69
C LYS A 6 -3.41 -0.19 -10.56
N LEU A 7 -3.08 -1.44 -10.23
CA LEU A 7 -2.02 -1.77 -9.29
C LEU A 7 -0.66 -1.69 -9.98
N THR A 8 0.22 -0.86 -9.44
CA THR A 8 1.64 -0.78 -9.80
C THR A 8 2.50 -1.18 -8.60
N ILE A 9 3.60 -1.89 -8.86
CA ILE A 9 4.59 -2.27 -7.86
C ILE A 9 5.93 -1.63 -8.26
N CYS A 10 6.56 -0.95 -7.31
CA CYS A 10 7.88 -0.37 -7.46
C CYS A 10 8.83 -0.97 -6.42
N GLU A 11 10.01 -1.38 -6.87
CA GLU A 11 11.08 -1.95 -6.05
C GLU A 11 12.37 -1.12 -6.12
N ASP A 12 12.36 0.00 -6.88
CA ASP A 12 13.47 0.95 -6.93
C ASP A 12 13.61 1.69 -5.60
N GLN A 13 14.67 1.38 -4.85
CA GLN A 13 14.84 1.87 -3.48
C GLN A 13 14.95 3.39 -3.40
N SER A 14 15.63 4.02 -4.36
CA SER A 14 15.79 5.48 -4.41
C SER A 14 14.43 6.17 -4.57
N THR A 15 13.63 5.73 -5.54
CA THR A 15 12.28 6.24 -5.78
C THR A 15 11.38 6.08 -4.55
N ILE A 16 11.47 4.95 -3.85
CA ILE A 16 10.64 4.68 -2.66
C ILE A 16 11.08 5.56 -1.48
N LEU A 17 12.38 5.76 -1.27
CA LEU A 17 12.90 6.61 -0.21
C LEU A 17 12.52 8.07 -0.44
N ASP A 18 12.70 8.58 -1.66
CA ASP A 18 12.29 9.95 -2.02
C ASP A 18 10.78 10.13 -1.80
N PHE A 19 9.96 9.17 -2.23
CA PHE A 19 8.52 9.17 -1.95
C PHE A 19 8.22 9.23 -0.45
N LEU A 20 8.89 8.42 0.36
CA LEU A 20 8.68 8.41 1.82
C LEU A 20 9.11 9.72 2.48
N VAL A 21 10.18 10.35 2.01
CA VAL A 21 10.64 11.67 2.48
C VAL A 21 9.62 12.75 2.12
N ASP A 22 9.21 12.81 0.86
CA ASP A 22 8.28 13.83 0.34
C ASP A 22 6.91 13.78 1.03
N ASN A 23 6.51 12.62 1.54
CA ASN A 23 5.26 12.43 2.25
C ASN A 23 5.43 12.37 3.79
N GLN A 24 6.62 12.70 4.32
CA GLN A 24 6.93 12.69 5.77
C GLN A 24 6.68 11.33 6.46
N GLU A 25 6.77 10.24 5.70
CA GLU A 25 6.56 8.88 6.17
C GLU A 25 7.86 8.09 6.34
N LEU A 26 9.02 8.71 6.05
CA LEU A 26 10.32 8.07 6.21
C LEU A 26 10.54 7.64 7.68
N PRO A 27 10.85 6.36 7.92
CA PRO A 27 11.20 5.90 9.25
C PRO A 27 12.41 6.63 9.85
N GLN A 28 12.34 6.93 11.15
CA GLN A 28 13.50 7.36 11.92
C GLN A 28 14.38 6.17 12.35
N ASP A 29 13.81 4.97 12.41
CA ASP A 29 14.48 3.73 12.79
C ASP A 29 14.24 2.63 11.75
N PHE A 30 15.35 2.13 11.19
CA PHE A 30 15.39 1.07 10.18
C PHE A 30 15.73 -0.31 10.78
N SER A 31 15.74 -0.45 12.11
CA SER A 31 16.03 -1.70 12.81
C SER A 31 14.88 -2.72 12.79
N GLN A 32 13.67 -2.29 12.40
CA GLN A 32 12.47 -3.12 12.40
C GLN A 32 11.72 -3.08 11.06
N ASN A 33 10.98 -4.14 10.76
CA ASN A 33 10.09 -4.16 9.60
C ASN A 33 8.97 -3.14 9.75
N MET A 34 8.60 -2.49 8.65
CA MET A 34 7.61 -1.41 8.66
C MET A 34 6.65 -1.49 7.48
N VAL A 35 5.47 -0.92 7.70
CA VAL A 35 4.47 -0.66 6.67
C VAL A 35 3.98 0.76 6.84
N LYS A 36 3.92 1.51 5.74
CA LYS A 36 3.42 2.88 5.69
C LYS A 36 2.37 2.99 4.58
N SER A 37 1.29 3.70 4.84
CA SER A 37 0.25 3.96 3.85
C SER A 37 0.01 5.44 3.68
N VAL A 38 -0.15 5.87 2.43
CA VAL A 38 -0.44 7.26 2.08
C VAL A 38 -1.63 7.27 1.12
N LEU A 39 -2.59 8.16 1.36
CA LEU A 39 -3.68 8.48 0.43
C LEU A 39 -3.38 9.85 -0.16
N LYS A 40 -3.12 9.92 -1.47
CA LYS A 40 -2.73 11.16 -2.13
C LYS A 40 -3.15 11.15 -3.59
N ASP A 41 -3.71 12.27 -4.05
CA ASP A 41 -4.08 12.50 -5.45
C ASP A 41 -4.96 11.38 -6.05
N GLY A 42 -5.91 10.86 -5.26
CA GLY A 42 -6.81 9.77 -5.68
C GLY A 42 -6.18 8.38 -5.71
N ALA A 43 -4.92 8.24 -5.30
CA ALA A 43 -4.20 6.97 -5.24
C ALA A 43 -3.94 6.52 -3.79
N PHE A 44 -3.95 5.20 -3.60
CA PHE A 44 -3.52 4.55 -2.37
C PHE A 44 -2.12 3.99 -2.56
N TYR A 45 -1.21 4.37 -1.67
CA TYR A 45 0.16 3.90 -1.62
C TYR A 45 0.38 3.07 -0.37
N LEU A 46 1.10 1.95 -0.50
CA LEU A 46 1.51 1.10 0.60
C LEU A 46 2.99 0.75 0.44
N ALA A 47 3.84 1.35 1.27
CA ALA A 47 5.27 1.06 1.33
C ALA A 47 5.54 0.00 2.40
N ILE A 48 6.30 -1.03 2.04
CA ILE A 48 6.79 -2.06 2.94
C ILE A 48 8.30 -1.96 3.02
N TYR A 49 8.81 -2.06 4.24
CA TYR A 49 10.23 -2.14 4.53
C TYR A 49 10.54 -3.41 5.34
N LYS A 50 11.53 -4.18 4.87
CA LYS A 50 12.01 -5.42 5.51
C LYS A 50 13.43 -5.20 6.04
N ALA A 51 13.60 -5.05 7.35
CA ALA A 51 14.84 -4.55 7.94
C ALA A 51 16.08 -5.42 7.68
N TYR A 52 15.90 -6.73 7.64
CA TYR A 52 16.98 -7.71 7.57
C TYR A 52 17.26 -8.24 6.16
N GLU A 53 16.52 -7.75 5.15
CA GLU A 53 16.74 -8.13 3.76
C GLU A 53 17.75 -7.21 3.09
N LYS A 54 18.63 -7.79 2.27
CA LYS A 54 19.58 -7.03 1.44
C LYS A 54 18.97 -6.65 0.09
N GLU A 55 18.18 -7.55 -0.46
CA GLU A 55 17.47 -7.38 -1.73
C GLU A 55 15.98 -7.15 -1.45
N ASP A 56 15.30 -6.42 -2.32
CA ASP A 56 13.87 -6.08 -2.20
C ASP A 56 13.50 -5.49 -0.84
N ARG A 57 14.42 -4.76 -0.23
CA ARG A 57 14.29 -4.22 1.13
C ARG A 57 13.10 -3.28 1.25
N PHE A 58 12.80 -2.57 0.16
CA PHE A 58 11.67 -1.68 0.00
C PHE A 58 10.79 -2.17 -1.14
N THR A 59 9.48 -2.16 -0.91
CA THR A 59 8.48 -2.40 -1.95
C THR A 59 7.37 -1.40 -1.79
N LEU A 60 6.97 -0.71 -2.86
CA LEU A 60 5.88 0.24 -2.87
C LEU A 60 4.77 -0.29 -3.79
N TYR A 61 3.59 -0.47 -3.23
CA TYR A 61 2.36 -0.76 -3.98
C TYR A 61 1.59 0.55 -4.16
N ARG A 62 1.09 0.78 -5.37
CA ARG A 62 0.25 1.93 -5.71
C ARG A 62 -1.01 1.44 -6.42
N ILE A 63 -2.18 1.89 -5.99
CA ILE A 63 -3.44 1.70 -6.69
C ILE A 63 -4.00 3.06 -7.05
N ASP A 64 -4.10 3.37 -8.34
CA ASP A 64 -4.75 4.58 -8.84
C ASP A 64 -6.27 4.45 -8.79
N ASP A 65 -6.98 5.55 -8.52
CA ASP A 65 -8.43 5.59 -8.33
C ASP A 65 -8.93 4.54 -7.34
N PHE A 66 -8.16 4.31 -6.27
CA PHE A 66 -8.32 3.14 -5.39
C PHE A 66 -9.74 2.98 -4.84
N ALA A 67 -10.46 4.09 -4.64
CA ALA A 67 -11.85 4.09 -4.17
C ALA A 67 -12.81 3.33 -5.12
N TYR A 68 -12.43 3.17 -6.39
CA TYR A 68 -13.17 2.45 -7.42
C TYR A 68 -12.50 1.13 -7.84
N GLN A 69 -11.31 0.81 -7.31
CA GLN A 69 -10.55 -0.40 -7.66
C GLN A 69 -10.64 -1.48 -6.58
N PHE A 70 -11.87 -1.92 -6.27
CA PHE A 70 -12.10 -2.96 -5.26
C PHE A 70 -11.33 -4.25 -5.56
N ASP A 71 -11.26 -4.68 -6.83
CA ASP A 71 -10.59 -5.92 -7.21
C ASP A 71 -9.08 -5.88 -6.96
N ASP A 72 -8.43 -4.74 -7.21
CA ASP A 72 -6.99 -4.56 -6.93
C ASP A 72 -6.71 -4.53 -5.42
N LEU A 73 -7.59 -3.89 -4.64
CA LEU A 73 -7.51 -3.91 -3.18
C LEU A 73 -7.73 -5.32 -2.62
N LEU A 74 -8.72 -6.04 -3.11
CA LEU A 74 -8.99 -7.41 -2.70
C LEU A 74 -7.83 -8.34 -3.08
N TYR A 75 -7.24 -8.13 -4.25
CA TYR A 75 -6.03 -8.84 -4.66
C TYR A 75 -4.87 -8.60 -3.69
N LEU A 76 -4.56 -7.34 -3.36
CA LEU A 76 -3.52 -7.03 -2.38
C LEU A 76 -3.82 -7.62 -1.00
N TRP A 77 -5.07 -7.54 -0.55
CA TRP A 77 -5.46 -8.13 0.72
C TRP A 77 -5.19 -9.64 0.76
N ARG A 78 -5.60 -10.38 -0.29
CA ARG A 78 -5.33 -11.82 -0.40
C ARG A 78 -3.83 -12.12 -0.49
N PHE A 79 -3.11 -11.37 -1.30
CA PHE A 79 -1.66 -11.49 -1.45
C PHE A 79 -0.96 -11.37 -0.09
N PHE A 80 -1.28 -10.34 0.70
CA PHE A 80 -0.68 -10.17 2.02
C PHE A 80 -1.17 -11.20 3.04
N ASP A 81 -2.42 -11.68 2.92
CA ASP A 81 -2.92 -12.75 3.78
C ASP A 81 -2.15 -14.06 3.56
N GLU A 82 -1.96 -14.47 2.30
CA GLU A 82 -1.16 -15.64 1.93
C GLU A 82 0.29 -15.49 2.40
N LYS A 83 0.91 -14.33 2.14
CA LYS A 83 2.28 -14.02 2.58
C LYS A 83 2.43 -13.94 4.10
N SER A 84 1.35 -13.67 4.83
CA SER A 84 1.39 -13.63 6.29
C SER A 84 1.50 -15.01 6.95
N LEU A 85 1.22 -16.07 6.19
CA LEU A 85 1.35 -17.46 6.63
C LEU A 85 2.78 -17.98 6.46
N GLU A 86 3.61 -17.31 5.65
CA GLU A 86 5.02 -17.61 5.48
C GLU A 86 5.79 -17.18 6.75
N LYS A 87 6.71 -18.02 7.25
CA LYS A 87 7.45 -17.74 8.51
C LYS A 87 8.26 -16.45 8.43
N GLN A 88 8.75 -16.11 7.24
CA GLN A 88 9.53 -14.91 6.98
C GLN A 88 8.60 -13.72 6.81
N HIS A 89 8.88 -12.62 7.51
CA HIS A 89 8.11 -11.37 7.39
C HIS A 89 6.62 -11.43 7.76
N ALA A 90 6.12 -12.54 8.32
CA ALA A 90 4.71 -12.73 8.69
C ALA A 90 4.06 -11.48 9.33
N GLN A 91 4.73 -10.85 10.29
CA GLN A 91 4.21 -9.69 11.00
C GLN A 91 4.04 -8.45 10.12
N VAL A 92 4.96 -8.19 9.19
CA VAL A 92 4.87 -7.03 8.28
C VAL A 92 3.76 -7.25 7.25
N MET A 93 3.59 -8.50 6.81
CA MET A 93 2.52 -8.88 5.89
C MET A 93 1.14 -8.81 6.58
N LYS A 94 1.02 -9.22 7.84
CA LYS A 94 -0.22 -9.01 8.63
C LYS A 94 -0.58 -7.53 8.75
N LYS A 95 0.41 -6.66 9.00
CA LYS A 95 0.18 -5.21 9.07
C LYS A 95 -0.29 -4.66 7.73
N ALA A 96 0.37 -5.03 6.63
CA ALA A 96 -0.03 -4.65 5.28
C ALA A 96 -1.46 -5.11 4.96
N ARG A 97 -1.78 -6.38 5.23
CA ARG A 97 -3.13 -6.94 5.06
C ARG A 97 -4.18 -6.14 5.83
N ASN A 98 -3.93 -5.85 7.10
CA ASN A 98 -4.89 -5.11 7.94
C ASN A 98 -5.13 -3.69 7.40
N ILE A 99 -4.08 -2.99 6.97
CA ILE A 99 -4.25 -1.66 6.35
C ILE A 99 -5.11 -1.75 5.09
N VAL A 100 -4.85 -2.71 4.20
CA VAL A 100 -5.68 -2.88 2.98
C VAL A 100 -7.12 -3.23 3.33
N HIS A 101 -7.33 -4.08 4.34
CA HIS A 101 -8.67 -4.39 4.86
C HIS A 101 -9.41 -3.14 5.36
N ASP A 102 -8.72 -2.27 6.10
CA ASP A 102 -9.31 -1.02 6.60
C ASP A 102 -9.68 -0.08 5.44
N ILE A 103 -8.83 0.02 4.41
CA ILE A 103 -9.17 0.77 3.18
C ILE A 103 -10.42 0.19 2.50
N ILE A 104 -10.50 -1.14 2.37
CA ILE A 104 -11.68 -1.81 1.80
C ILE A 104 -12.94 -1.49 2.62
N ALA A 105 -12.85 -1.58 3.95
CA ALA A 105 -13.98 -1.31 4.85
C ALA A 105 -14.45 0.15 4.78
N MET A 106 -13.57 1.09 4.42
CA MET A 106 -13.87 2.51 4.31
C MET A 106 -14.19 2.96 2.87
N LEU A 107 -14.29 2.06 1.89
CA LEU A 107 -14.42 2.44 0.48
C LEU A 107 -15.55 3.42 0.18
N GLU A 108 -16.74 3.23 0.76
CA GLU A 108 -17.87 4.15 0.53
C GLU A 108 -17.59 5.56 1.06
N THR A 109 -16.91 5.66 2.20
CA THR A 109 -16.47 6.95 2.75
C THR A 109 -15.40 7.58 1.86
N LEU A 110 -14.44 6.79 1.40
CA LEU A 110 -13.34 7.27 0.56
C LEU A 110 -13.84 7.68 -0.84
N LYS A 111 -14.79 6.98 -1.44
CA LYS A 111 -15.48 7.42 -2.66
C LYS A 111 -16.07 8.81 -2.48
N SER A 112 -16.79 9.03 -1.38
CA SER A 112 -17.41 10.35 -1.11
C SER A 112 -16.38 11.47 -0.91
N LEU A 113 -15.18 11.15 -0.38
CA LEU A 113 -14.11 12.12 -0.16
C LEU A 113 -13.29 12.43 -1.42
N PHE A 114 -13.16 11.45 -2.32
CA PHE A 114 -12.39 11.58 -3.56
C PHE A 114 -13.28 11.79 -4.80
N GLU A 115 -14.61 11.84 -4.63
CA GLU A 115 -15.52 12.31 -5.65
C GLU A 115 -15.28 13.81 -5.92
N PRO A 116 -15.18 14.23 -7.19
CA PRO A 116 -15.13 15.65 -7.51
C PRO A 116 -16.41 16.32 -7.01
N PRO A 117 -16.33 17.55 -6.44
CA PRO A 117 -17.51 18.25 -5.96
C PRO A 117 -18.54 18.35 -7.09
N GLN A 118 -19.74 17.83 -6.85
CA GLN A 118 -20.85 18.06 -7.76
C GLN A 118 -21.15 19.55 -7.71
N ASN A 119 -20.85 20.28 -8.79
CA ASN A 119 -21.28 21.68 -8.94
C ASN A 119 -22.81 21.71 -8.80
N ILE A 120 -23.30 22.26 -7.68
CA ILE A 120 -24.70 22.64 -7.47
C ILE A 120 -24.90 24.04 -8.04
#